data_AF-A0A519QRS0-F1
#
_entry.id   AF-A0A519QRS0-F1
#
_cell.length_a   1.000
_cell.length_b   1.000
_cell.length_c   1.000
_cell.angle_alpha   90.00
_cell.angle_beta   90.00
_cell.angle_gamma   90.00
#
_symmetry.space_group_name_H-M   'P 1'
#
loop_
_entity.id
_entity.type
_entity.pdbx_description
1 polymer ?
#
loop_
_entity_poly.entity_id
_entity_poly.type
_entity_poly.pdbx_seq_one_letter_code
_entity_poly.pdbx_strand_id
1 'polypeptide(L)'
;MSHNMTHQEKHKIAASFPDQYETNRLDLELSAVEFRTFEDGIFAESMEEKWNVFVLSDIIYFARSWTNFCIYKVSVKKDKFHIVLSEFKINRDESQYRSKDLDYDTVLLKKLLKMFIKTEDF
;
A
#
# COMPACT_ATOMS: atom_id res chain seq x y z
N MET A 1 16.76 5.34 -16.45
CA MET A 1 16.32 3.94 -16.41
C MET A 1 15.42 3.82 -15.20
N SER A 2 14.10 3.67 -15.39
CA SER A 2 13.18 3.51 -14.26
C SER A 2 13.49 2.17 -13.58
N HIS A 3 13.80 2.22 -12.29
CA HIS A 3 14.22 1.05 -11.53
C HIS A 3 12.95 0.29 -11.08
N ASN A 4 12.40 -0.54 -11.96
CA ASN A 4 11.27 -1.38 -11.60
C ASN A 4 11.68 -2.42 -10.55
N MET A 5 10.98 -2.46 -9.43
CA MET A 5 11.20 -3.46 -8.37
C MET A 5 10.88 -4.86 -8.88
N THR A 6 11.81 -5.78 -8.69
CA THR A 6 11.68 -7.18 -9.13
C THR A 6 10.61 -7.93 -8.34
N HIS A 7 10.09 -9.02 -8.90
CA HIS A 7 9.15 -9.89 -8.18
C HIS A 7 9.74 -10.42 -6.87
N GLN A 8 11.03 -10.75 -6.83
CA GLN A 8 11.70 -11.25 -5.63
C GLN A 8 11.73 -10.18 -4.52
N GLU A 9 12.02 -8.93 -4.88
CA GLU A 9 12.02 -7.81 -3.93
C GLU A 9 10.62 -7.54 -3.39
N LYS A 10 9.59 -7.54 -4.23
CA LYS A 10 8.19 -7.41 -3.80
C LYS A 10 7.82 -8.46 -2.75
N HIS A 11 8.19 -9.73 -2.97
CA HIS A 11 7.93 -10.80 -1.99
C HIS A 11 8.72 -10.63 -0.70
N LYS A 12 9.98 -10.19 -0.77
CA LYS A 12 10.79 -9.91 0.43
C LYS A 12 10.18 -8.78 1.26
N ILE A 13 9.73 -7.71 0.62
CA ILE A 13 9.05 -6.60 1.29
C ILE A 13 7.73 -7.07 1.88
N ALA A 14 6.92 -7.83 1.14
CA ALA A 14 5.66 -8.38 1.63
C ALA A 14 5.84 -9.27 2.88
N ALA A 15 6.94 -10.05 2.91
CA ALA A 15 7.33 -10.90 4.04
C ALA A 15 7.85 -10.12 5.26
N SER A 16 8.21 -8.84 5.11
CA SER A 16 8.60 -7.99 6.25
C SER A 16 7.42 -7.59 7.14
N PHE A 17 6.18 -7.74 6.65
CA PHE A 17 4.99 -7.39 7.43
C PHE A 17 4.90 -8.29 8.67
N PRO A 18 4.86 -7.72 9.89
CA PRO A 18 4.99 -8.47 11.12
C PRO A 18 3.69 -9.18 11.53
N ASP A 19 3.81 -10.09 12.48
CA ASP A 19 2.67 -10.74 13.14
C ASP A 19 1.95 -9.80 14.12
N GLN A 20 2.61 -8.71 14.54
CA GLN A 20 2.05 -7.65 15.36
C GLN A 20 1.35 -6.63 14.46
N TYR A 21 0.03 -6.72 14.36
CA TYR A 21 -0.76 -5.82 13.53
C TYR A 21 -2.14 -5.56 14.11
N GLU A 22 -2.74 -4.46 13.67
CA GLU A 22 -4.17 -4.18 13.84
C GLU A 22 -4.87 -4.21 12.49
N THR A 23 -6.19 -4.38 12.51
CA THR A 23 -7.04 -4.39 11.30
C THR A 23 -8.11 -3.33 11.42
N ASN A 24 -8.42 -2.63 10.34
CA ASN A 24 -9.56 -1.73 10.26
C ASN A 24 -10.24 -1.80 8.89
N ARG A 25 -11.50 -1.38 8.83
CA ARG A 25 -12.27 -1.31 7.58
C ARG A 25 -11.88 -0.09 6.75
N LEU A 26 -12.01 -0.24 5.43
CA LEU A 26 -11.73 0.84 4.48
C LEU A 26 -12.93 1.12 3.58
N ASP A 27 -13.58 0.08 3.07
CA ASP A 27 -14.77 0.12 2.21
C ASP A 27 -14.68 1.21 1.11
N LEU A 28 -13.60 1.18 0.32
CA LEU A 28 -13.33 2.12 -0.78
C LEU A 28 -13.45 1.42 -2.13
N GLU A 29 -14.31 1.93 -3.00
CA GLU A 29 -14.42 1.47 -4.39
C GLU A 29 -13.41 2.19 -5.29
N LEU A 30 -12.82 1.44 -6.21
CA LEU A 30 -11.94 1.93 -7.26
C LEU A 30 -12.48 1.50 -8.62
N SER A 31 -12.35 2.38 -9.61
CA SER A 31 -12.46 1.99 -11.01
C SER A 31 -11.25 1.15 -11.45
N ALA A 32 -11.38 0.45 -12.57
CA ALA A 32 -10.28 -0.32 -13.14
C ALA A 32 -9.05 0.54 -13.48
N VAL A 33 -9.26 1.81 -13.89
CA VAL A 33 -8.17 2.75 -14.20
C VAL A 33 -7.40 3.11 -12.94
N GLU A 34 -8.11 3.51 -11.89
CA GLU A 34 -7.49 3.88 -10.61
C GLU A 34 -6.78 2.68 -9.95
N PHE A 35 -7.33 1.47 -10.10
CA PHE A 35 -6.67 0.27 -9.59
C PHE A 35 -5.39 -0.07 -10.37
N ARG A 36 -5.38 0.17 -11.68
CA ARG A 36 -4.23 -0.10 -12.53
C ARG A 36 -3.00 0.70 -12.11
N THR A 37 -3.17 1.92 -11.59
CA THR A 37 -2.09 2.70 -10.98
C THR A 37 -1.32 1.90 -9.92
N PHE A 38 -2.01 1.07 -9.12
CA PHE A 38 -1.37 0.22 -8.11
C PHE A 38 -0.79 -1.07 -8.69
N GLU A 39 -1.38 -1.61 -9.77
CA GLU A 39 -0.85 -2.80 -10.47
C GLU A 39 0.48 -2.50 -11.16
N ASP A 40 0.58 -1.35 -11.81
CA ASP A 40 1.82 -0.86 -12.42
C ASP A 40 2.91 -0.62 -11.36
N GLY A 41 2.47 -0.29 -10.14
CA GLY A 41 3.32 -0.08 -8.99
C GLY A 41 3.89 1.34 -8.94
N ILE A 42 4.17 1.80 -7.73
CA ILE A 42 4.62 3.15 -7.44
C ILE A 42 5.90 3.00 -6.64
N PHE A 43 7.03 3.35 -7.23
CA PHE A 43 8.34 3.14 -6.63
C PHE A 43 9.01 4.49 -6.48
N ALA A 44 9.34 4.81 -5.23
CA ALA A 44 10.00 6.04 -4.90
C ALA A 44 11.39 6.10 -5.52
N GLU A 45 11.68 7.15 -6.28
CA GLU A 45 13.03 7.44 -6.80
C GLU A 45 13.85 8.30 -5.80
N SER A 46 13.21 8.88 -4.78
CA SER A 46 13.85 9.72 -3.77
C SER A 46 13.31 9.52 -2.35
N MET A 47 13.99 10.04 -1.33
CA MET A 47 13.51 9.99 0.07
C MET A 47 12.28 10.89 0.33
N GLU A 48 11.98 11.82 -0.57
CA GLU A 48 10.75 12.63 -0.51
C GLU A 48 9.53 11.77 -0.88
N GLU A 49 9.74 10.80 -1.76
CA GLU A 49 8.79 9.76 -2.12
C GLU A 49 8.86 8.65 -1.06
N LYS A 50 8.02 8.77 -0.04
CA LYS A 50 8.18 7.98 1.19
C LYS A 50 7.74 6.52 1.09
N TRP A 51 7.20 6.11 -0.05
CA TRP A 51 6.42 4.89 -0.18
C TRP A 51 6.73 4.15 -1.46
N ASN A 52 6.96 2.84 -1.32
CA ASN A 52 6.85 1.87 -2.39
C ASN A 52 5.49 1.19 -2.26
N VAL A 53 4.70 1.21 -3.34
CA VAL A 53 3.35 0.63 -3.40
C VAL A 53 3.29 -0.36 -4.54
N PHE A 54 2.80 -1.57 -4.27
CA PHE A 54 2.68 -2.60 -5.29
C PHE A 54 1.61 -3.62 -4.94
N VAL A 55 1.12 -4.32 -5.96
CA VAL A 55 0.15 -5.42 -5.82
C VAL A 55 0.86 -6.77 -5.86
N LEU A 56 0.47 -7.68 -4.96
CA LEU A 56 0.72 -9.12 -5.09
C LEU A 56 -0.58 -9.88 -4.78
N SER A 57 -1.04 -10.68 -5.75
CA SER A 57 -2.35 -11.34 -5.70
C SER A 57 -3.46 -10.30 -5.44
N ASP A 58 -4.23 -10.44 -4.37
CA ASP A 58 -5.35 -9.55 -4.02
C ASP A 58 -5.01 -8.59 -2.87
N ILE A 59 -3.74 -8.21 -2.72
CA ILE A 59 -3.28 -7.31 -1.67
C ILE A 59 -2.43 -6.18 -2.26
N ILE A 60 -2.75 -4.93 -1.90
CA ILE A 60 -1.87 -3.77 -2.10
C ILE A 60 -0.96 -3.63 -0.87
N TYR A 61 0.33 -3.56 -1.10
CA TYR A 61 1.35 -3.38 -0.07
C TYR A 61 1.86 -1.94 -0.09
N PHE A 62 1.93 -1.31 1.07
CA PHE A 62 2.59 -0.01 1.23
C PHE A 62 3.82 -0.22 2.13
N ALA A 63 5.00 0.05 1.59
CA ALA A 63 6.27 -0.07 2.30
C ALA A 63 7.03 1.24 2.32
N ARG A 64 7.82 1.48 3.37
CA ARG A 64 8.71 2.65 3.41
C ARG A 64 9.88 2.46 2.44
N SER A 65 10.12 3.45 1.58
CA SER A 65 11.16 3.36 0.55
C SER A 65 12.58 3.20 1.09
N TRP A 66 12.87 3.73 2.28
CA TRP A 66 14.21 3.73 2.87
C TRP A 66 14.51 2.57 3.84
N THR A 67 13.48 1.82 4.29
CA THR A 67 13.69 0.63 5.15
C THR A 67 13.16 -0.67 4.54
N ASN A 68 12.31 -0.57 3.52
CA ASN A 68 11.58 -1.70 2.95
C ASN A 68 10.62 -2.41 3.92
N PHE A 69 10.34 -1.83 5.10
CA PHE A 69 9.31 -2.36 5.99
C PHE A 69 7.92 -2.10 5.42
N CYS A 70 7.12 -3.17 5.34
CA CYS A 70 5.73 -3.11 4.97
C CYS A 70 4.90 -2.57 6.15
N ILE A 71 4.19 -1.48 5.91
CA ILE A 71 3.39 -0.78 6.92
C ILE A 71 1.91 -1.12 6.77
N TYR A 72 1.39 -1.18 5.53
CA TYR A 72 0.00 -1.52 5.27
C TYR A 72 -0.11 -2.69 4.30
N LYS A 73 -1.07 -3.59 4.57
CA LYS A 73 -1.63 -4.55 3.63
C LYS A 73 -3.10 -4.20 3.42
N VAL A 74 -3.49 -3.88 2.19
CA VAL A 74 -4.89 -3.54 1.86
C VAL A 74 -5.50 -4.67 1.05
N SER A 75 -6.58 -5.25 1.57
CA SER A 75 -7.28 -6.38 0.95
C SER A 75 -8.19 -5.89 -0.18
N VAL A 76 -7.91 -6.38 -1.38
CA VAL A 76 -8.69 -6.09 -2.60
C VAL A 76 -9.70 -7.20 -2.82
N LYS A 77 -10.95 -6.83 -3.08
CA LYS A 77 -11.97 -7.74 -3.60
C LYS A 77 -12.34 -7.28 -5.00
N LYS A 78 -12.15 -8.14 -5.98
CA LYS A 78 -12.49 -7.88 -7.38
C LYS A 78 -13.68 -8.75 -7.77
N ASP A 79 -14.70 -8.14 -8.35
CA ASP A 79 -15.70 -8.83 -9.15
C ASP A 79 -15.69 -8.29 -10.59
N LYS A 80 -16.64 -8.73 -11.42
CA LYS A 80 -16.69 -8.37 -12.85
C LYS A 80 -16.83 -6.85 -13.09
N PHE A 81 -17.36 -6.12 -12.13
CA PHE A 81 -17.72 -4.70 -12.27
C PHE A 81 -17.11 -3.80 -11.18
N HIS A 82 -16.75 -4.37 -10.02
CA HIS A 82 -16.34 -3.62 -8.85
C HIS A 82 -14.96 -4.07 -8.35
N ILE A 83 -14.14 -3.10 -7.98
CA ILE A 83 -12.91 -3.30 -7.22
C ILE A 83 -13.07 -2.59 -5.89
N VAL A 84 -13.06 -3.35 -4.81
CA VAL A 84 -13.30 -2.84 -3.46
C VAL A 84 -12.07 -3.08 -2.58
N LEU A 85 -11.50 -2.02 -2.04
CA LEU A 85 -10.55 -2.07 -0.95
C LEU A 85 -11.33 -2.21 0.36
N SER A 86 -11.49 -3.46 0.81
CA SER A 86 -12.44 -3.81 1.87
C SER A 86 -11.94 -3.51 3.28
N GLU A 87 -10.72 -3.94 3.58
CA GLU A 87 -10.07 -3.76 4.87
C GLU A 87 -8.57 -3.57 4.69
N PHE A 88 -7.89 -3.13 5.74
CA PHE A 88 -6.44 -3.12 5.77
C PHE A 88 -5.91 -3.62 7.11
N LYS A 89 -4.70 -4.17 7.05
CA LYS A 89 -3.88 -4.47 8.21
C LYS A 89 -2.75 -3.46 8.30
N ILE A 90 -2.42 -3.04 9.51
CA ILE A 90 -1.35 -2.10 9.79
C ILE A 90 -0.32 -2.67 10.76
N ASN A 91 0.94 -2.47 10.41
CA ASN A 91 2.10 -2.84 11.21
C ASN A 91 2.07 -2.17 12.60
N ARG A 92 2.23 -2.97 13.66
CA ARG A 92 2.34 -2.53 15.06
C ARG A 92 3.62 -2.99 15.75
N ASP A 93 4.61 -3.45 14.97
CA ASP A 93 5.95 -3.65 15.48
C ASP A 93 6.63 -2.28 15.64
N GLU A 94 6.80 -1.84 16.89
CA GLU A 94 7.35 -0.53 17.23
C GLU A 94 8.78 -0.29 16.71
N SER A 95 9.52 -1.37 16.43
CA SER A 95 10.86 -1.29 15.82
C SER A 95 10.80 -0.91 14.34
N GLN A 96 9.67 -1.18 13.68
CA GLN A 96 9.45 -0.91 12.24
C GLN A 96 8.56 0.31 12.01
N TYR A 97 7.50 0.49 12.81
CA TYR A 97 6.53 1.57 12.68
C TYR A 97 6.07 2.10 14.05
N ARG A 98 6.35 3.37 14.32
CA ARG A 98 6.14 3.96 15.64
C ARG A 98 4.72 4.46 15.91
N SER A 99 3.87 4.56 14.88
CA SER A 99 2.50 5.00 15.11
C SER A 99 1.70 3.90 15.79
N LYS A 100 0.95 4.29 16.83
CA LYS A 100 0.03 3.42 17.58
C LYS A 100 -1.42 3.89 17.48
N ASP A 101 -1.67 4.92 16.68
CA ASP A 101 -2.99 5.54 16.55
C ASP A 101 -3.66 5.05 15.27
N LEU A 102 -4.60 4.12 15.44
CA LEU A 102 -5.34 3.51 14.33
C LEU A 102 -6.15 4.54 13.52
N ASP A 103 -6.70 5.57 14.16
CA ASP A 103 -7.52 6.58 13.47
C ASP A 103 -6.62 7.49 12.62
N TYR A 104 -5.51 7.95 13.19
CA TYR A 104 -4.48 8.69 12.46
C TYR A 104 -3.99 7.91 11.24
N ASP A 105 -3.66 6.63 11.43
CA ASP A 105 -3.15 5.79 10.37
C ASP A 105 -4.19 5.49 9.29
N THR A 106 -5.46 5.32 9.68
CA THR A 106 -6.59 5.17 8.74
C THR A 106 -6.71 6.42 7.86
N VAL A 107 -6.62 7.61 8.45
CA VAL A 107 -6.65 8.89 7.72
C VAL A 107 -5.44 9.01 6.80
N LEU A 108 -4.24 8.62 7.26
CA LEU A 108 -3.04 8.64 6.45
C LEU A 108 -3.16 7.71 5.24
N LEU A 109 -3.59 6.46 5.43
CA LEU A 109 -3.79 5.50 4.33
C LEU A 109 -4.76 6.04 3.28
N LYS A 110 -5.90 6.59 3.71
CA LYS A 110 -6.89 7.21 2.80
C LYS A 110 -6.30 8.38 2.02
N LYS A 111 -5.46 9.20 2.64
CA LYS A 111 -4.75 10.29 1.96
C LYS A 111 -3.76 9.76 0.91
N LEU A 112 -3.00 8.71 1.24
CA LEU A 112 -2.06 8.09 0.30
C LEU A 112 -2.76 7.49 -0.91
N LEU A 113 -3.83 6.71 -0.68
CA LEU A 113 -4.65 6.14 -1.75
C LEU A 113 -5.15 7.24 -2.70
N LYS A 114 -5.77 8.29 -2.14
CA LYS A 114 -6.27 9.43 -2.91
C LYS A 114 -5.16 10.18 -3.66
N MET A 115 -3.98 10.32 -3.06
CA MET A 115 -2.85 11.00 -3.68
C MET A 115 -2.42 10.25 -4.94
N PHE A 116 -2.22 8.93 -4.85
CA PHE A 116 -1.74 8.14 -5.97
C PHE A 116 -2.74 8.06 -7.13
N ILE A 117 -4.02 7.88 -6.81
CA ILE A 117 -5.10 7.81 -7.80
C ILE A 117 -5.29 9.14 -8.56
N LYS A 118 -4.98 10.28 -7.93
CA LYS A 118 -5.17 11.62 -8.53
C LYS A 118 -4.01 12.09 -9.40
N THR A 119 -2.97 11.28 -9.58
CA THR A 119 -1.74 11.72 -10.26
C THR A 119 -1.83 11.62 -11.80
N GLU A 120 -3.00 11.31 -12.38
CA GLU A 120 -3.20 11.23 -13.84
C GLU A 120 -3.43 12.59 -14.55
N ASP A 121 -2.78 13.67 -14.09
CA ASP A 121 -2.73 14.95 -14.80
C ASP A 121 -1.27 15.47 -14.84
N PHE A 122 -0.44 14.90 -15.71
CA PHE A 122 0.85 15.49 -16.13
C PHE A 122 1.06 15.34 -17.64
#